data_AF-E3NKJ3-F1
#
_entry.id   AF-E3NKJ3-F1
#
_cell.length_a   1.000
_cell.length_b   1.000
_cell.length_c   1.000
_cell.angle_alpha   90.00
_cell.angle_beta   90.00
_cell.angle_gamma   90.00
#
_symmetry.space_group_name_H-M   'P 1'
#
loop_
_entity.id
_entity.type
_entity.pdbx_description
1 polymer ?
#
loop_
_entity_poly.entity_id
_entity_poly.type
_entity_poly.pdbx_seq_one_letter_code
_entity_poly.pdbx_strand_id
1 'polypeptide(L)'
;MLLKNPKLQLNFLQVEIRNDISKKSFPIFRDLLTSLSHKIHVEHFFLSVPKYEDITTVVKCMKPGTLERLIVFGCKGGELSNIDELIETEQWKQAKLFSYENLLDTSIEHFFHFDEFYISIVSMSIEDVLNLSHALSNSPNFESCRVKVKRYDQEAVMNALRFDQNCFSELFPNLLFYLYPNSIEIADI
;
A
#
# COMPACT_ATOMS: atom_id res chain seq x y z
N MET A 1 25.45 8.48 -15.35
CA MET A 1 24.32 7.73 -14.75
C MET A 1 23.01 8.40 -15.15
N LEU A 2 22.04 7.62 -15.62
CA LEU A 2 20.77 8.10 -16.19
C LEU A 2 19.99 9.00 -15.22
N LEU A 3 19.84 8.57 -13.95
CA LEU A 3 19.12 9.30 -12.90
C LEU A 3 19.75 10.65 -12.50
N LYS A 4 20.98 10.97 -12.95
CA LYS A 4 21.59 12.29 -12.72
C LYS A 4 21.05 13.37 -13.66
N ASN A 5 20.31 13.00 -14.71
CA ASN A 5 19.70 13.96 -15.63
C ASN A 5 18.43 14.56 -15.00
N PRO A 6 18.41 15.84 -14.59
CA PRO A 6 17.26 16.46 -13.93
C PRO A 6 16.04 16.64 -14.84
N LYS A 7 16.20 16.47 -16.16
CA LYS A 7 15.10 16.51 -17.13
C LYS A 7 14.48 15.14 -17.37
N LEU A 8 15.03 14.08 -16.78
CA LEU A 8 14.49 12.73 -16.92
C LEU A 8 13.13 12.65 -16.24
N GLN A 9 12.13 12.20 -16.99
CA GLN A 9 10.79 11.89 -16.51
C GLN A 9 10.53 10.42 -16.80
N LEU A 10 10.23 9.67 -15.76
CA LEU A 10 9.98 8.24 -15.86
C LEU A 10 8.50 7.98 -15.59
N ASN A 11 7.78 7.49 -16.59
CA ASN A 11 6.42 6.99 -16.34
C ASN A 11 6.48 5.74 -15.45
N PHE A 12 7.55 4.95 -15.55
CA PHE A 12 7.71 3.72 -14.80
C PHE A 12 9.14 3.55 -14.30
N LEU A 13 9.27 3.23 -13.02
CA LEU A 13 10.51 2.81 -12.40
C LEU A 13 10.26 1.52 -11.60
N GLN A 14 11.02 0.47 -11.90
CA GLN A 14 11.01 -0.77 -11.14
C GLN A 14 12.39 -1.06 -10.58
N VAL A 15 12.44 -1.32 -9.28
CA VAL A 15 13.65 -1.66 -8.54
C VAL A 15 13.42 -2.98 -7.85
N GLU A 16 13.99 -4.02 -8.44
CA GLU A 16 13.93 -5.37 -7.89
C GLU A 16 15.32 -5.81 -7.47
N ILE A 17 15.47 -6.16 -6.19
CA ILE A 17 16.74 -6.60 -5.61
C ILE A 17 16.58 -8.06 -5.21
N ARG A 18 16.89 -8.96 -6.14
CA ARG A 18 16.83 -10.40 -5.91
C ARG A 18 18.11 -10.88 -5.25
N ASN A 19 17.99 -11.75 -4.24
CA ASN A 19 19.07 -12.60 -3.73
C ASN A 19 20.40 -11.86 -3.48
N ASP A 20 20.34 -10.72 -2.81
CA ASP A 20 21.55 -10.03 -2.39
C ASP A 20 22.14 -10.71 -1.14
N ILE A 21 23.00 -11.70 -1.37
CA ILE A 21 23.78 -12.38 -0.32
C ILE A 21 24.55 -11.36 0.53
N SER A 22 24.91 -10.20 -0.03
CA SER A 22 25.65 -9.14 0.65
C SER A 22 24.79 -8.07 1.33
N LYS A 23 23.49 -8.00 1.02
CA LYS A 23 22.54 -6.94 1.44
C LYS A 23 22.99 -5.49 1.14
N LYS A 24 23.92 -5.27 0.19
CA LYS A 24 24.50 -3.94 -0.12
C LYS A 24 23.82 -3.19 -1.26
N SER A 25 23.10 -3.89 -2.13
CA SER A 25 22.51 -3.32 -3.35
C SER A 25 21.46 -2.27 -3.04
N PHE A 26 20.62 -2.51 -2.01
CA PHE A 26 19.62 -1.53 -1.61
C PHE A 26 20.25 -0.26 -1.03
N PRO A 27 21.18 -0.33 -0.05
CA PRO A 27 21.93 0.84 0.40
C PRO A 27 22.57 1.65 -0.74
N ILE A 28 23.22 1.00 -1.71
CA ILE A 28 23.83 1.70 -2.85
C ILE A 28 22.77 2.44 -3.69
N PHE A 29 21.62 1.80 -3.94
CA PHE A 29 20.53 2.43 -4.67
C PHE A 29 19.94 3.61 -3.90
N ARG A 30 19.70 3.44 -2.59
CA ARG A 30 19.22 4.50 -1.71
C ARG A 30 20.18 5.68 -1.68
N ASP A 31 21.47 5.42 -1.49
CA ASP A 31 22.52 6.45 -1.42
C ASP A 31 22.66 7.19 -2.75
N LEU A 32 22.50 6.49 -3.88
CA LEU A 32 22.42 7.13 -5.19
C LEU A 32 21.27 8.14 -5.23
N LEU A 33 20.06 7.72 -4.85
CA LEU A 33 18.88 8.58 -4.92
C LEU A 33 18.98 9.78 -3.99
N THR A 34 19.46 9.58 -2.75
CA THR A 34 19.62 10.65 -1.77
C THR A 34 20.76 11.61 -2.15
N SER A 35 21.74 11.17 -2.95
CA SER A 35 22.81 12.01 -3.48
C SER A 35 22.39 12.92 -4.64
N LEU A 36 21.20 12.73 -5.22
CA LEU A 36 20.75 13.55 -6.34
C LEU A 36 20.45 14.97 -5.87
N SER A 37 20.91 15.96 -6.63
CA SER A 37 20.62 17.38 -6.38
C SER A 37 19.19 17.79 -6.76
N HIS A 38 18.35 16.84 -7.17
CA HIS A 38 16.98 17.05 -7.62
C HIS A 38 16.12 15.84 -7.25
N LYS A 39 14.81 16.08 -7.19
CA LYS A 39 13.83 15.01 -7.06
C LYS A 39 13.51 14.41 -8.43
N ILE A 40 13.27 13.11 -8.49
CA ILE A 40 13.02 12.39 -9.73
C ILE A 40 11.52 12.44 -10.04
N HIS A 41 11.17 12.71 -11.29
CA HIS A 41 9.81 12.49 -11.76
C HIS A 41 9.62 10.98 -12.01
N VAL A 42 8.72 10.38 -11.23
CA VAL A 42 8.25 9.00 -11.41
C VAL A 42 6.74 8.98 -11.25
N GLU A 43 6.03 8.36 -12.20
CA GLU A 43 4.58 8.16 -12.12
C GLU A 43 4.23 6.83 -11.44
N HIS A 44 4.80 5.72 -11.92
CA HIS A 44 4.58 4.39 -11.38
C HIS A 44 5.87 3.85 -10.78
N PHE A 45 5.85 3.56 -9.49
CA PHE A 45 7.03 3.10 -8.76
C PHE A 45 6.82 1.74 -8.11
N PHE A 46 7.63 0.79 -8.57
CA PHE A 46 7.62 -0.60 -8.16
C PHE A 46 8.90 -0.89 -7.39
N LEU A 47 8.78 -1.22 -6.11
CA LEU A 47 9.93 -1.26 -5.20
C LEU A 47 9.97 -2.55 -4.39
N SER A 48 11.13 -3.22 -4.43
CA SER A 48 11.49 -4.26 -3.47
C SER A 48 12.47 -3.70 -2.45
N VAL A 49 12.01 -3.50 -1.21
CA VAL A 49 12.83 -3.01 -0.08
C VAL A 49 13.11 -4.11 0.94
N PRO A 50 14.27 -4.05 1.62
CA PRO A 50 14.56 -4.94 2.74
C PRO A 50 13.86 -4.50 4.04
N LYS A 51 13.60 -3.20 4.22
CA LYS A 51 12.96 -2.62 5.40
C LYS A 51 11.94 -1.55 5.02
N TYR A 52 11.02 -1.26 5.94
CA TYR A 52 10.02 -0.23 5.74
C TYR A 52 10.60 1.19 5.64
N GLU A 53 11.52 1.58 6.53
CA GLU A 53 12.14 2.93 6.59
C GLU A 53 12.76 3.36 5.23
N ASP A 54 13.17 2.37 4.44
CA ASP A 54 13.73 2.56 3.12
C ASP A 54 12.68 3.03 2.09
N ILE A 55 11.41 2.64 2.24
CA ILE A 55 10.30 3.09 1.38
C ILE A 55 10.17 4.60 1.53
N THR A 56 10.02 5.09 2.76
CA THR A 56 9.88 6.52 3.05
C THR A 56 11.06 7.32 2.49
N THR A 57 12.29 6.84 2.72
CA THR A 57 13.50 7.50 2.23
C THR A 57 13.48 7.66 0.71
N VAL A 58 13.14 6.59 -0.01
CA VAL A 58 13.13 6.59 -1.46
C VAL A 58 11.95 7.39 -2.03
N VAL A 59 10.75 7.30 -1.44
CA VAL A 59 9.57 8.08 -1.85
C VAL A 59 9.83 9.59 -1.70
N LYS A 60 10.53 10.01 -0.63
CA LYS A 60 10.92 11.42 -0.43
C LYS A 60 11.82 11.98 -1.56
N CYS A 61 12.55 11.11 -2.26
CA CYS A 61 13.35 11.48 -3.45
C CYS A 61 12.53 11.68 -4.73
N MET A 62 11.24 11.28 -4.75
CA MET A 62 10.35 11.51 -5.89
C MET A 62 9.77 12.92 -5.85
N LYS A 63 9.49 13.52 -7.00
CA LYS A 63 8.88 14.84 -7.10
C LYS A 63 7.42 14.77 -6.57
N PRO A 64 6.99 15.67 -5.67
CA PRO A 64 5.59 15.77 -5.28
C PRO A 64 4.67 15.94 -6.47
N GLY A 65 3.51 15.28 -6.44
CA GLY A 65 2.50 15.34 -7.50
C GLY A 65 2.84 14.60 -8.79
N THR A 66 3.91 13.80 -8.82
CA THR A 66 4.16 12.90 -9.96
C THR A 66 3.82 11.46 -9.65
N LEU A 67 4.06 11.00 -8.42
CA LEU A 67 3.86 9.60 -8.04
C LEU A 67 2.36 9.28 -7.98
N GLU A 68 1.87 8.50 -8.94
CA GLU A 68 0.49 8.06 -9.00
C GLU A 68 0.32 6.67 -8.38
N ARG A 69 1.26 5.76 -8.63
CA ARG A 69 1.17 4.36 -8.19
C ARG A 69 2.41 3.95 -7.42
N LEU A 70 2.25 3.49 -6.19
CA LEU A 70 3.31 2.96 -5.35
C LEU A 70 3.01 1.49 -5.00
N ILE A 71 3.82 0.58 -5.53
CA ILE A 71 3.68 -0.85 -5.32
C ILE A 71 4.94 -1.39 -4.68
N VAL A 72 4.80 -1.93 -3.48
CA VAL A 72 5.92 -2.46 -2.69
C VAL A 72 5.74 -3.96 -2.46
N PHE A 73 6.75 -4.74 -2.86
CA PHE A 73 6.72 -6.21 -2.80
C PHE A 73 7.99 -6.77 -2.14
N GLY A 74 7.94 -8.05 -1.74
CA GLY A 74 9.15 -8.83 -1.49
C GLY A 74 9.79 -8.76 -0.10
N CYS A 75 9.26 -8.01 0.89
CA CYS A 75 9.78 -8.08 2.26
C CYS A 75 9.17 -9.28 3.02
N LYS A 76 9.49 -10.50 2.57
CA LYS A 76 9.03 -11.73 3.24
C LYS A 76 9.67 -11.85 4.63
N GLY A 77 8.84 -11.97 5.66
CA GLY A 77 9.27 -12.17 7.06
C GLY A 77 9.55 -10.88 7.85
N GLY A 78 9.05 -9.73 7.38
CA GLY A 78 9.26 -8.44 8.01
C GLY A 78 8.45 -8.20 9.29
N GLU A 79 9.06 -7.47 10.21
CA GLU A 79 8.44 -6.90 11.41
C GLU A 79 7.21 -6.05 11.08
N LEU A 80 6.35 -5.85 12.08
CA LEU A 80 5.25 -4.88 12.03
C LEU A 80 5.77 -3.55 11.50
N SER A 81 5.23 -3.10 10.37
CA SER A 81 5.69 -1.88 9.72
C SER A 81 4.74 -0.74 10.07
N ASN A 82 5.29 0.33 10.64
CA ASN A 82 4.57 1.57 10.90
C ASN A 82 4.80 2.54 9.73
N ILE A 83 3.73 3.15 9.22
CA ILE A 83 3.77 4.07 8.08
C ILE A 83 3.75 5.57 8.40
N ASP A 84 3.84 5.97 9.67
CA ASP A 84 3.65 7.36 10.14
C ASP A 84 4.45 8.40 9.34
N GLU A 85 5.72 8.14 9.03
CA GLU A 85 6.50 9.11 8.25
C GLU A 85 6.13 9.17 6.76
N LEU A 86 5.62 8.07 6.19
CA LEU A 86 5.26 8.00 4.79
C LEU A 86 3.94 8.73 4.53
N ILE A 87 2.96 8.56 5.42
CA ILE A 87 1.63 9.17 5.31
C ILE A 87 1.71 10.71 5.31
N GLU A 88 2.75 11.27 5.94
CA GLU A 88 2.96 12.70 5.97
C GLU A 88 3.56 13.29 4.70
N THR A 89 4.05 12.45 3.78
CA THR A 89 4.66 12.93 2.55
C THR A 89 3.62 13.43 1.54
N GLU A 90 3.96 14.48 0.81
CA GLU A 90 3.13 14.99 -0.30
C GLU A 90 2.92 13.93 -1.39
N GLN A 91 3.91 13.07 -1.61
CA GLN A 91 3.85 11.97 -2.56
C GLN A 91 2.79 10.94 -2.16
N TRP A 92 2.68 10.60 -0.88
CA TRP A 92 1.63 9.72 -0.37
C TRP A 92 0.24 10.35 -0.52
N LYS A 93 0.10 11.60 -0.07
CA LYS A 93 -1.18 12.34 -0.06
C LYS A 93 -1.77 12.56 -1.46
N GLN A 94 -0.94 12.51 -2.50
CA GLN A 94 -1.34 12.73 -3.90
C GLN A 94 -1.34 11.46 -4.75
N ALA A 95 -0.81 10.34 -4.24
CA ALA A 95 -0.83 9.07 -4.95
C ALA A 95 -2.25 8.51 -4.99
N LYS A 96 -2.54 7.76 -6.06
CA LYS A 96 -3.85 7.18 -6.37
C LYS A 96 -3.92 5.70 -6.05
N LEU A 97 -2.79 5.00 -6.15
CA LEU A 97 -2.70 3.58 -5.81
C LEU A 97 -1.58 3.30 -4.81
N PHE A 98 -1.92 2.52 -3.78
CA PHE A 98 -0.94 1.91 -2.89
C PHE A 98 -1.13 0.41 -2.72
N SER A 99 -0.06 -0.36 -2.91
CA SER A 99 -0.06 -1.80 -2.65
C SER A 99 1.12 -2.19 -1.77
N TYR A 100 0.85 -2.90 -0.68
CA TYR A 100 1.87 -3.45 0.19
C TYR A 100 1.44 -4.77 0.81
N GLU A 101 2.24 -5.81 0.61
CA GLU A 101 1.86 -7.17 1.00
C GLU A 101 2.03 -7.45 2.49
N ASN A 102 2.92 -6.72 3.17
CA ASN A 102 3.23 -6.98 4.58
C ASN A 102 2.23 -6.34 5.54
N LEU A 103 2.29 -6.81 6.79
CA LEU A 103 1.42 -6.37 7.86
C LEU A 103 1.80 -4.96 8.35
N LEU A 104 0.84 -4.04 8.28
CA LEU A 104 0.93 -2.67 8.77
C LEU A 104 0.25 -2.52 10.13
N ASP A 105 0.91 -1.84 11.04
CA ASP A 105 0.34 -1.39 12.30
C ASP A 105 -0.07 0.08 12.16
N THR A 106 -1.27 0.31 11.62
CA THR A 106 -1.74 1.66 11.26
C THR A 106 -3.27 1.68 11.12
N SER A 107 -3.86 2.88 11.13
CA SER A 107 -5.28 3.08 10.87
C SER A 107 -5.61 2.91 9.38
N ILE A 108 -6.77 2.30 9.10
CA ILE A 108 -7.28 2.14 7.74
C ILE A 108 -7.67 3.48 7.09
N GLU A 109 -7.92 4.51 7.88
CA GLU A 109 -8.36 5.82 7.40
C GLU A 109 -7.30 6.52 6.54
N HIS A 110 -6.02 6.20 6.76
CA HIS A 110 -4.90 6.74 5.98
C HIS A 110 -4.88 6.29 4.51
N PHE A 111 -5.81 5.43 4.11
CA PHE A 111 -5.93 4.90 2.74
C PHE A 111 -7.17 5.38 2.00
N PHE A 112 -8.08 6.11 2.66
CA PHE A 112 -9.37 6.50 2.07
C PHE A 112 -9.26 7.47 0.89
N HIS A 113 -8.11 8.15 0.73
CA HIS A 113 -7.87 9.05 -0.41
C HIS A 113 -7.42 8.32 -1.67
N PHE A 114 -7.06 7.03 -1.59
CA PHE A 114 -6.65 6.26 -2.76
C PHE A 114 -7.85 5.82 -3.59
N ASP A 115 -7.65 5.82 -4.91
CA ASP A 115 -8.57 5.23 -5.88
C ASP A 115 -8.48 3.70 -5.79
N GLU A 116 -7.26 3.17 -5.56
CA GLU A 116 -6.99 1.74 -5.43
C GLU A 116 -6.04 1.45 -4.25
N PHE A 117 -6.35 0.47 -3.38
CA PHE A 117 -5.36 0.02 -2.40
C PHE A 117 -5.46 -1.45 -1.98
N TYR A 118 -4.29 -2.06 -1.77
CA TYR A 118 -4.16 -3.48 -1.42
C TYR A 118 -3.18 -3.66 -0.26
N ILE A 119 -3.69 -3.95 0.93
CA ILE A 119 -2.90 -3.96 2.17
C ILE A 119 -3.25 -5.09 3.12
N SER A 120 -2.34 -5.33 4.07
CA SER A 120 -2.61 -6.13 5.26
C SER A 120 -2.43 -5.27 6.52
N ILE A 121 -3.40 -5.25 7.43
CA ILE A 121 -3.31 -4.48 8.70
C ILE A 121 -3.47 -5.37 9.94
N VAL A 122 -2.89 -4.93 11.06
CA VAL A 122 -2.91 -5.66 12.34
C VAL A 122 -4.32 -5.88 12.85
N SER A 123 -5.13 -4.83 12.89
CA SER A 123 -6.45 -4.90 13.46
C SER A 123 -7.40 -3.91 12.83
N MET A 124 -8.68 -4.24 12.91
CA MET A 124 -9.77 -3.37 12.48
C MET A 124 -10.91 -3.50 13.48
N SER A 125 -11.44 -2.36 13.93
CA SER A 125 -12.66 -2.28 14.72
C SER A 125 -13.90 -2.27 13.82
N ILE A 126 -15.08 -2.38 14.42
CA ILE A 126 -16.35 -2.25 13.69
C ILE A 126 -16.50 -0.81 13.15
N GLU A 127 -16.05 0.18 13.91
CA GLU A 127 -16.07 1.59 13.49
C GLU A 127 -15.22 1.80 12.25
N ASP A 128 -14.02 1.21 12.21
CA ASP A 128 -13.14 1.25 11.03
C ASP A 128 -13.82 0.65 9.79
N VAL A 129 -14.55 -0.47 9.94
CA VAL A 129 -15.30 -1.12 8.84
C VAL A 129 -16.41 -0.20 8.32
N LEU A 130 -17.16 0.43 9.23
CA LEU A 130 -18.23 1.37 8.86
C LEU A 130 -17.67 2.64 8.22
N ASN A 131 -16.58 3.19 8.76
CA ASN A 131 -15.87 4.34 8.21
C ASN A 131 -15.32 4.05 6.82
N LEU A 132 -14.72 2.86 6.63
CA LEU A 132 -14.28 2.38 5.32
C LEU A 132 -15.46 2.34 4.34
N SER A 133 -16.54 1.64 4.67
CA SER A 133 -17.72 1.56 3.79
C SER A 133 -18.27 2.94 3.43
N HIS A 134 -18.37 3.85 4.41
CA HIS A 134 -18.86 5.20 4.19
C HIS A 134 -17.90 6.03 3.31
N ALA A 135 -16.59 6.02 3.60
CA ALA A 135 -15.59 6.78 2.86
C ALA A 135 -15.53 6.35 1.39
N LEU A 136 -15.51 5.04 1.13
CA LEU A 136 -15.46 4.50 -0.23
C LEU A 136 -16.73 4.81 -1.02
N SER A 137 -17.91 4.73 -0.40
CA SER A 137 -19.20 5.04 -1.05
C SER A 137 -19.31 6.52 -1.47
N ASN A 138 -18.58 7.40 -0.79
CA ASN A 138 -18.59 8.84 -1.08
C ASN A 138 -17.40 9.29 -1.94
N SER A 139 -16.46 8.40 -2.25
CA SER A 139 -15.30 8.73 -3.08
C SER A 139 -15.65 8.63 -4.56
N PRO A 140 -15.58 9.73 -5.33
CA PRO A 140 -15.98 9.74 -6.74
C PRO A 140 -15.02 8.96 -7.66
N ASN A 141 -13.77 8.78 -7.22
CA ASN A 141 -12.72 8.13 -8.00
C ASN A 141 -12.39 6.74 -7.48
N PHE A 142 -13.10 6.25 -6.45
CA PHE A 142 -12.81 4.93 -5.90
C PHE A 142 -13.02 3.84 -6.94
N GLU A 143 -11.97 3.06 -7.17
CA GLU A 143 -11.96 1.96 -8.11
C GLU A 143 -12.03 0.62 -7.38
N SER A 144 -11.10 0.32 -6.47
CA SER A 144 -11.11 -0.98 -5.76
C SER A 144 -10.25 -1.00 -4.50
N CYS A 145 -10.56 -1.89 -3.55
CA CYS A 145 -9.64 -2.17 -2.45
C CYS A 145 -9.64 -3.63 -2.03
N ARG A 146 -8.52 -4.07 -1.43
CA ARG A 146 -8.42 -5.34 -0.71
C ARG A 146 -7.72 -5.11 0.62
N VAL A 147 -8.39 -5.50 1.70
CA VAL A 147 -7.84 -5.38 3.06
C VAL A 147 -7.81 -6.75 3.72
N LYS A 148 -6.62 -7.20 4.10
CA LYS A 148 -6.43 -8.38 4.96
C LYS A 148 -6.27 -7.91 6.40
N VAL A 149 -7.06 -8.44 7.33
CA VAL A 149 -7.03 -8.03 8.74
C VAL A 149 -6.59 -9.21 9.61
N LYS A 150 -5.58 -8.99 10.46
CA LYS A 150 -5.07 -10.05 11.35
C LYS A 150 -5.92 -10.25 12.61
N ARG A 151 -6.50 -9.19 13.18
CA ARG A 151 -7.33 -9.24 14.40
C ARG A 151 -8.59 -8.40 14.24
N TYR A 152 -9.76 -9.00 14.38
CA TYR A 152 -11.05 -8.32 14.30
C TYR A 152 -12.10 -9.10 15.10
N ASP A 153 -13.17 -8.43 15.50
CA ASP A 153 -14.35 -9.10 16.07
C ASP A 153 -15.20 -9.66 14.92
N GLN A 154 -15.12 -10.97 14.70
CA GLN A 154 -15.79 -11.61 13.60
C GLN A 154 -17.31 -11.53 13.70
N GLU A 155 -17.89 -11.79 14.86
CA GLU A 155 -19.34 -11.78 15.03
C GLU A 155 -19.89 -10.37 14.81
N ALA A 156 -19.23 -9.37 15.39
CA ALA A 156 -19.70 -8.01 15.32
C ALA A 156 -19.55 -7.40 13.90
N VAL A 157 -18.45 -7.70 13.19
CA VAL A 157 -18.29 -7.30 11.79
C VAL A 157 -19.34 -8.00 10.91
N MET A 158 -19.61 -9.29 11.15
CA MET A 158 -20.60 -10.04 10.38
C MET A 158 -22.02 -9.45 10.54
N ASN A 159 -22.39 -9.13 11.78
CA ASN A 159 -23.67 -8.50 12.10
C ASN A 159 -23.79 -7.09 11.52
N ALA A 160 -22.74 -6.26 11.65
CA ALA A 160 -22.74 -4.87 11.19
C ALA A 160 -22.91 -4.76 9.67
N LEU A 161 -22.26 -5.65 8.92
CA LEU A 161 -22.33 -5.69 7.47
C LEU A 161 -23.56 -6.45 6.94
N ARG A 162 -24.46 -6.91 7.84
CA ARG A 162 -25.67 -7.67 7.50
C ARG A 162 -25.38 -8.87 6.59
N PHE A 163 -24.26 -9.55 6.83
CA PHE A 163 -23.89 -10.74 6.06
C PHE A 163 -24.82 -11.90 6.45
N ASP A 164 -25.91 -12.07 5.73
CA ASP A 164 -26.60 -13.35 5.66
C ASP A 164 -25.74 -14.28 4.79
N GLN A 165 -25.56 -15.54 5.20
CA GLN A 165 -24.48 -16.45 4.74
C GLN A 165 -24.47 -16.81 3.23
N ASN A 166 -25.24 -16.14 2.37
CA ASN A 166 -25.45 -16.49 0.96
C ASN A 166 -25.29 -15.35 -0.07
N CYS A 167 -24.79 -14.16 0.28
CA CYS A 167 -24.64 -13.09 -0.72
C CYS A 167 -23.37 -12.25 -0.54
N PHE A 168 -22.26 -12.74 -1.09
CA PHE A 168 -21.01 -11.98 -1.20
C PHE A 168 -20.98 -11.01 -2.39
N SER A 169 -21.97 -11.04 -3.29
CA SER A 169 -21.85 -10.46 -4.64
C SER A 169 -22.54 -9.11 -4.86
N GLU A 170 -23.36 -8.59 -3.93
CA GLU A 170 -24.27 -7.46 -4.26
C GLU A 170 -24.08 -6.17 -3.47
N LEU A 171 -23.26 -6.14 -2.41
CA LEU A 171 -23.17 -4.91 -1.62
C LEU A 171 -22.36 -3.81 -2.32
N PHE A 172 -21.30 -4.14 -3.05
CA PHE A 172 -20.55 -3.20 -3.88
C PHE A 172 -19.78 -3.97 -4.97
N PRO A 173 -19.89 -3.61 -6.27
CA PRO A 173 -19.22 -4.33 -7.36
C PRO A 173 -17.69 -4.37 -7.25
N ASN A 174 -17.10 -3.54 -6.38
CA ASN A 174 -15.65 -3.40 -6.18
C ASN A 174 -15.15 -3.63 -4.73
N LEU A 175 -15.97 -4.20 -3.82
CA LEU A 175 -15.57 -4.44 -2.41
C LEU A 175 -15.34 -5.93 -2.15
N LEU A 176 -14.11 -6.35 -1.79
CA LEU A 176 -13.85 -7.73 -1.38
C LEU A 176 -13.03 -7.86 -0.08
N PHE A 177 -13.60 -8.57 0.90
CA PHE A 177 -13.00 -8.90 2.19
C PHE A 177 -12.43 -10.33 2.22
N TYR A 178 -11.31 -10.54 2.93
CA TYR A 178 -10.90 -11.87 3.38
C TYR A 178 -10.52 -11.85 4.86
N LEU A 179 -11.21 -12.70 5.62
CA LEU A 179 -11.22 -12.73 7.08
C LEU A 179 -10.89 -14.18 7.54
N TYR A 180 -9.68 -14.43 8.08
CA TYR A 180 -9.25 -15.77 8.48
C TYR A 180 -8.90 -15.85 9.98
N PRO A 181 -9.53 -16.76 10.74
CA PRO A 181 -9.00 -17.22 12.03
C PRO A 181 -7.95 -18.33 11.88
N ASN A 182 -7.88 -19.01 10.72
CA ASN A 182 -6.82 -19.86 10.18
C ASN A 182 -7.27 -20.25 8.74
N SER A 183 -6.39 -20.15 7.75
CA SER A 183 -6.63 -20.14 6.28
C SER A 183 -7.64 -21.16 5.68
N ILE A 184 -8.36 -20.77 4.62
CA ILE A 184 -8.58 -21.51 3.35
C ILE A 184 -8.97 -20.50 2.24
N GLU A 185 -8.08 -20.28 1.27
CA GLU A 185 -8.35 -19.59 0.01
C GLU A 185 -9.26 -20.42 -0.89
N ILE A 186 -10.18 -19.76 -1.59
CA ILE A 186 -10.52 -20.12 -2.98
C ILE A 186 -10.63 -18.81 -3.76
N ALA A 187 -9.60 -18.54 -4.55
CA ALA A 187 -9.69 -17.62 -5.67
C ALA A 187 -10.23 -18.40 -6.87
N ASP A 188 -11.17 -17.84 -7.61
CA ASP A 188 -11.32 -18.13 -9.03
C ASP A 188 -11.77 -16.86 -9.76
N ILE A 189 -10.83 -16.38 -10.59
CA ILE A 189 -10.86 -15.49 -11.76
C ILE A 189 -11.95 -14.41 -11.82
#